data_AF-A0A2H5W0U2-F1
#
_entry.id   AF-A0A2H5W0U2-F1
#
_cell.length_a   1.000
_cell.length_b   1.000
_cell.length_c   1.000
_cell.angle_alpha   90.00
_cell.angle_beta   90.00
_cell.angle_gamma   90.00
#
_symmetry.space_group_name_H-M   'P 1'
#
loop_
_entity.id
_entity.type
_entity.pdbx_description
1 polymer ?
#
loop_
_entity_poly.entity_id
_entity_poly.type
_entity_poly.pdbx_seq_one_letter_code
_entity_poly.pdbx_strand_id
1 'polypeptide(L)'
;MTEYRGWIHQRQKELMQRWYARLDESARTGWPPAICLMISGNCVELLEAFGIVPIYPEVNALQLAIRHQSLEPILAAEELGYATDNCAYVKADIGAYLMGLTPSGGRLPRPTLVLCNFVGCNTYIKWFEHVAAFLDAPLYVLDVPFLRGAEPSPADIAYVVAQLKELVHRIEALTGLRFDPDRFRDAVRCSQRVEDLWSRIKHLARREPSPFDAYFDAITLMGPLYVYRATPEGVEFFERALAELEAKAARGEGVYECERFRVVVEGPPPYPYFRAFRDMFARWGATAVASTYSTVGGIWEFGFRHDPDRPFETVALHMLAHNLTNRNYLQRYDQIRRYVEDWRADGVIIHFVKSCRLFSAGQGDMRDYLTKALGVPTLYIESDLEDPRYFAEAQIRNRVDAFFEALERHKRAGQRRIAV
;
A
#
# COMPACT_ATOMS: atom_id res chain seq x y z
N MET A 1 -5.45 7.05 -27.37
CA MET A 1 -4.02 6.69 -27.52
C MET A 1 -3.75 5.46 -26.67
N THR A 2 -3.91 4.28 -27.27
CA THR A 2 -3.75 2.97 -26.64
C THR A 2 -2.82 2.21 -27.54
N GLU A 3 -1.51 2.26 -27.28
CA GLU A 3 -0.47 1.30 -27.71
C GLU A 3 0.95 1.85 -27.46
N TYR A 4 1.37 1.86 -26.20
CA TYR A 4 2.73 1.49 -25.78
C TYR A 4 2.68 1.29 -24.26
N ARG A 5 2.20 0.13 -23.80
CA ARG A 5 2.34 -0.21 -22.37
C ARG A 5 3.82 -0.53 -22.18
N GLY A 6 4.55 0.37 -21.50
CA GLY A 6 5.99 0.24 -21.22
C GLY A 6 6.32 -1.07 -20.51
N TRP A 7 7.61 -1.42 -20.47
CA TRP A 7 8.08 -2.71 -19.96
C TRP A 7 7.59 -2.97 -18.53
N ILE A 8 7.61 -1.94 -17.66
CA ILE A 8 7.08 -1.99 -16.29
C ILE A 8 5.66 -2.55 -16.25
N HIS A 9 4.75 -2.05 -17.09
CA HIS A 9 3.34 -2.47 -17.08
C HIS A 9 3.17 -3.92 -17.53
N GLN A 10 3.91 -4.32 -18.57
CA GLN A 10 3.83 -5.69 -19.10
C GLN A 10 4.37 -6.68 -18.06
N ARG A 11 5.54 -6.40 -17.50
CA ARG A 11 6.18 -7.27 -16.52
C ARG A 11 5.37 -7.36 -15.22
N GLN A 12 4.82 -6.24 -14.76
CA GLN A 12 3.92 -6.20 -13.61
C GLN A 12 2.72 -7.13 -13.82
N LYS A 13 2.06 -7.04 -14.99
CA LYS A 13 0.91 -7.89 -15.32
C LYS A 13 1.29 -9.36 -15.31
N GLU A 14 2.43 -9.73 -15.90
CA GLU A 14 2.94 -11.11 -15.89
C GLU A 14 3.15 -11.64 -14.47
N LEU A 15 3.84 -10.87 -13.61
CA LEU A 15 4.12 -11.28 -12.23
C LEU A 15 2.82 -11.46 -11.43
N MET A 16 1.87 -10.54 -11.54
CA MET A 16 0.60 -10.66 -10.83
C MET A 16 -0.26 -11.82 -11.35
N GLN A 17 -0.28 -12.06 -12.67
CA GLN A 17 -0.95 -13.23 -13.25
C GLN A 17 -0.33 -14.54 -12.77
N ARG A 18 1.01 -14.61 -12.69
CA ARG A 18 1.72 -15.76 -12.14
C ARG A 18 1.36 -16.01 -10.67
N TRP A 19 1.25 -14.95 -9.87
CA TRP A 19 0.83 -15.08 -8.47
C TRP A 19 -0.59 -15.64 -8.35
N TYR A 20 -1.54 -15.12 -9.11
CA TYR A 20 -2.90 -15.67 -9.16
C TYR A 20 -2.94 -17.12 -9.67
N ALA A 21 -2.07 -17.49 -10.62
CA ALA A 21 -1.96 -18.87 -11.08
C ALA A 21 -1.44 -19.81 -9.97
N ARG A 22 -0.46 -19.37 -9.16
CA ARG A 22 0.01 -20.13 -7.98
C ARG A 22 -1.09 -20.30 -6.92
N LEU A 23 -1.93 -19.28 -6.73
CA LEU A 23 -3.09 -19.38 -5.84
C LEU A 23 -4.12 -20.40 -6.36
N ASP A 24 -4.44 -20.35 -7.65
CA ASP A 24 -5.35 -21.32 -8.26
C ASP A 24 -4.80 -22.75 -8.23
N GLU A 25 -3.50 -22.92 -8.47
CA GLU A 25 -2.83 -24.21 -8.33
C GLU A 25 -2.91 -24.74 -6.91
N SER A 26 -2.56 -23.91 -5.91
CA SER A 26 -2.71 -24.23 -4.49
C SER A 26 -4.15 -24.65 -4.16
N ALA A 27 -5.15 -23.96 -4.71
CA ALA A 27 -6.56 -24.27 -4.50
C ALA A 27 -6.97 -25.63 -5.10
N ARG A 28 -6.31 -26.06 -6.18
CA ARG A 28 -6.61 -27.33 -6.87
C ARG A 28 -5.85 -28.52 -6.27
N THR A 29 -4.61 -28.32 -5.83
CA THR A 29 -3.70 -29.41 -5.47
C THR A 29 -3.34 -29.45 -3.99
N GLY A 30 -3.60 -28.37 -3.25
CA GLY A 30 -3.07 -28.14 -1.90
C GLY A 30 -1.60 -27.71 -1.88
N TRP A 31 -0.96 -27.53 -3.04
CA TRP A 31 0.47 -27.24 -3.19
C TRP A 31 0.75 -26.14 -4.24
N PRO A 32 1.60 -25.14 -3.95
CA PRO A 32 2.24 -24.87 -2.66
C PRO A 32 1.21 -24.49 -1.57
N PRO A 33 1.51 -24.66 -0.26
CA PRO A 33 0.62 -24.22 0.79
C PRO A 33 0.44 -22.70 0.72
N ALA A 34 -0.73 -22.21 1.13
CA ALA A 34 -1.07 -20.79 1.07
C ALA A 34 -1.32 -20.23 2.47
N ILE A 35 -0.78 -19.04 2.76
CA ILE A 35 -1.03 -18.33 4.02
C ILE A 35 -1.68 -16.99 3.72
N CYS A 36 -2.79 -16.72 4.41
CA CYS A 36 -3.50 -15.44 4.32
C CYS A 36 -2.88 -14.43 5.28
N LEU A 37 -2.49 -13.25 4.78
CA LEU A 37 -1.89 -12.19 5.59
C LEU A 37 -2.19 -10.79 5.03
N MET A 38 -1.87 -9.75 5.80
CA MET A 38 -2.09 -8.35 5.47
C MET A 38 -0.90 -7.74 4.76
N ILE A 39 -1.11 -6.80 3.82
CA ILE A 39 -0.02 -6.08 3.15
C ILE A 39 0.80 -5.28 4.17
N SER A 40 0.14 -4.54 5.05
CA SER A 40 0.80 -3.68 6.02
C SER A 40 1.57 -4.53 7.03
N GLY A 41 2.90 -4.45 7.00
CA GLY A 41 3.78 -5.21 7.89
C GLY A 41 3.83 -6.69 7.55
N ASN A 42 3.60 -7.08 6.29
CA ASN A 42 3.76 -8.48 5.89
C ASN A 42 5.19 -8.96 6.12
N CYS A 43 5.33 -10.19 6.64
CA CYS A 43 6.60 -10.91 6.74
C CYS A 43 6.76 -11.91 5.59
N VAL A 44 6.61 -11.45 4.35
CA VAL A 44 6.67 -12.33 3.15
C VAL A 44 8.02 -13.05 3.03
N GLU A 45 9.09 -12.47 3.57
CA GLU A 45 10.42 -13.07 3.71
C GLU A 45 10.37 -14.42 4.43
N LEU A 46 9.55 -14.51 5.49
CA LEU A 46 9.38 -15.75 6.26
C LEU A 46 8.61 -16.80 5.46
N LEU A 47 7.61 -16.39 4.67
CA LEU A 47 6.81 -17.28 3.84
C LEU A 47 7.66 -17.85 2.69
N GLU A 48 8.55 -17.03 2.12
CA GLU A 48 9.51 -17.46 1.10
C GLU A 48 10.49 -18.52 1.64
N ALA A 49 10.86 -18.49 2.92
CA ALA A 49 11.69 -19.55 3.53
C ALA A 49 11.06 -20.95 3.43
N PHE A 50 9.72 -21.02 3.36
CA PHE A 50 8.97 -22.26 3.18
C PHE A 50 8.50 -22.49 1.73
N GLY A 51 8.60 -21.50 0.84
CA GLY A 51 7.98 -21.54 -0.50
C GLY A 51 6.45 -21.47 -0.48
N ILE A 52 5.90 -20.84 0.55
CA ILE A 52 4.46 -20.62 0.72
C ILE A 52 3.99 -19.49 -0.19
N VAL A 53 2.79 -19.62 -0.75
CA VAL A 53 2.18 -18.54 -1.53
C VAL A 53 1.35 -17.62 -0.61
N PRO A 54 1.59 -16.29 -0.60
CA PRO A 54 0.78 -15.39 0.21
C PRO A 54 -0.59 -15.13 -0.44
N ILE A 55 -1.64 -15.09 0.37
CA ILE A 55 -2.97 -14.57 0.00
C ILE A 55 -3.12 -13.20 0.67
N TYR A 56 -3.46 -12.18 -0.12
CA TYR A 56 -3.71 -10.84 0.39
C TYR A 56 -5.17 -10.44 0.16
N PRO A 57 -6.04 -10.57 1.17
CA PRO A 57 -7.44 -10.14 1.09
C PRO A 57 -7.61 -8.70 0.58
N GLU A 58 -6.73 -7.78 1.04
CA GLU A 58 -6.72 -6.39 0.60
C GLU A 58 -6.47 -6.25 -0.91
N VAL A 59 -5.53 -7.01 -1.48
CA VAL A 59 -5.26 -6.98 -2.92
C VAL A 59 -6.46 -7.55 -3.67
N ASN A 60 -7.10 -8.59 -3.16
CA ASN A 60 -8.26 -9.18 -3.83
C ASN A 60 -9.44 -8.21 -3.87
N ALA A 61 -9.80 -7.59 -2.75
CA ALA A 61 -10.84 -6.57 -2.70
C ALA A 61 -10.55 -5.43 -3.69
N LEU A 62 -9.33 -4.84 -3.62
CA LEU A 62 -8.91 -3.80 -4.55
C LEU A 62 -9.04 -4.17 -6.03
N GLN A 63 -8.70 -5.41 -6.36
CA GLN A 63 -8.78 -5.90 -7.72
C GLN A 63 -10.24 -6.12 -8.17
N LEU A 64 -11.18 -6.39 -7.27
CA LEU A 64 -12.61 -6.34 -7.56
C LEU A 64 -13.08 -4.89 -7.78
N ALA A 65 -12.70 -3.96 -6.90
CA ALA A 65 -13.06 -2.55 -7.04
C ALA A 65 -12.57 -1.93 -8.36
N ILE A 66 -11.32 -2.15 -8.74
CA ILE A 66 -10.76 -1.60 -9.99
C ILE A 66 -11.41 -2.19 -11.25
N ARG A 67 -12.09 -3.35 -11.12
CA ARG A 67 -12.89 -3.99 -12.18
C ARG A 67 -14.37 -3.62 -12.11
N HIS A 68 -14.76 -2.73 -11.19
CA HIS A 68 -16.16 -2.37 -10.91
C HIS A 68 -17.01 -3.55 -10.42
N GLN A 69 -16.41 -4.46 -9.67
CA GLN A 69 -17.02 -5.70 -9.16
C GLN A 69 -17.12 -5.74 -7.62
N SER A 70 -16.80 -4.65 -6.91
CA SER A 70 -16.81 -4.64 -5.44
C SER A 70 -18.21 -4.50 -4.82
N LEU A 71 -19.16 -3.87 -5.51
CA LEU A 71 -20.48 -3.56 -4.93
C LEU A 71 -21.29 -4.82 -4.59
N GLU A 72 -21.34 -5.79 -5.48
CA GLU A 72 -22.14 -7.00 -5.29
C GLU A 72 -21.64 -7.84 -4.09
N PRO A 73 -20.33 -8.12 -3.93
CA PRO A 73 -19.78 -8.65 -2.69
C PRO A 73 -20.12 -7.83 -1.44
N ILE A 74 -19.99 -6.50 -1.50
CA ILE A 74 -20.32 -5.64 -0.36
C ILE A 74 -21.77 -5.84 0.08
N LEU A 75 -22.71 -5.90 -0.87
CA LEU A 75 -24.13 -6.12 -0.59
C LEU A 75 -24.38 -7.52 0.00
N ALA A 76 -23.70 -8.56 -0.50
CA ALA A 76 -23.81 -9.91 0.04
C ALA A 76 -23.34 -9.99 1.51
N ALA A 77 -22.26 -9.29 1.86
CA ALA A 77 -21.82 -9.20 3.26
C ALA A 77 -22.82 -8.40 4.13
N GLU A 78 -23.41 -7.33 3.60
CA GLU A 78 -24.45 -6.56 4.31
C GLU A 78 -25.71 -7.40 4.56
N GLU A 79 -26.14 -8.22 3.59
CA GLU A 79 -27.27 -9.15 3.73
C GLU A 79 -27.01 -10.23 4.79
N LEU A 80 -25.75 -10.68 4.92
CA LEU A 80 -25.34 -11.59 6.00
C LEU A 80 -25.38 -10.92 7.40
N GLY A 81 -25.40 -9.59 7.46
CA GLY A 81 -25.50 -8.82 8.71
C GLY A 81 -24.31 -7.95 9.04
N TYR A 82 -23.35 -7.76 8.12
CA TYR A 82 -22.30 -6.76 8.34
C TYR A 82 -22.88 -5.36 8.27
N ALA A 83 -22.60 -4.56 9.30
CA ALA A 83 -23.08 -3.19 9.34
C ALA A 83 -22.52 -2.37 8.17
N THR A 84 -23.33 -1.46 7.64
CA THR A 84 -22.95 -0.61 6.50
C THR A 84 -21.75 0.27 6.80
N ASP A 85 -21.52 0.62 8.07
CA ASP A 85 -20.41 1.43 8.56
C ASP A 85 -19.07 0.68 8.60
N ASN A 86 -19.09 -0.67 8.57
CA ASN A 86 -17.87 -1.49 8.48
C ASN A 86 -17.02 -1.14 7.25
N CYS A 87 -15.73 -1.44 7.36
CA CYS A 87 -14.76 -1.22 6.30
C CYS A 87 -15.19 -1.95 5.02
N ALA A 88 -15.23 -1.22 3.90
CA ALA A 88 -15.66 -1.76 2.62
C ALA A 88 -14.71 -2.84 2.10
N TYR A 89 -13.41 -2.83 2.42
CA TYR A 89 -12.52 -3.98 2.15
C TYR A 89 -13.02 -5.26 2.81
N VAL A 90 -13.38 -5.18 4.09
CA VAL A 90 -13.85 -6.34 4.85
C VAL A 90 -15.14 -6.87 4.23
N LYS A 91 -16.08 -5.96 3.91
CA LYS A 91 -17.34 -6.35 3.28
C LYS A 91 -17.13 -6.94 1.88
N ALA A 92 -16.27 -6.34 1.05
CA ALA A 92 -15.95 -6.83 -0.28
C ALA A 92 -15.28 -8.21 -0.25
N ASP A 93 -14.32 -8.41 0.66
CA ASP A 93 -13.60 -9.68 0.81
C ASP A 93 -14.50 -10.79 1.36
N ILE A 94 -15.22 -10.54 2.45
CA ILE A 94 -16.16 -11.52 3.02
C ILE A 94 -17.25 -11.86 1.99
N GLY A 95 -17.82 -10.84 1.33
CA GLY A 95 -18.77 -11.04 0.25
C GLY A 95 -18.21 -11.89 -0.88
N ALA A 96 -16.96 -11.66 -1.28
CA ALA A 96 -16.31 -12.43 -2.32
C ALA A 96 -16.15 -13.90 -1.90
N TYR A 97 -15.78 -14.18 -0.65
CA TYR A 97 -15.75 -15.54 -0.12
C TYR A 97 -17.13 -16.20 -0.14
N LEU A 98 -18.19 -15.51 0.30
CA LEU A 98 -19.56 -16.04 0.29
C LEU A 98 -20.04 -16.39 -1.13
N MET A 99 -19.66 -15.56 -2.10
CA MET A 99 -20.06 -15.72 -3.49
C MET A 99 -19.13 -16.64 -4.29
N GLY A 100 -18.00 -17.05 -3.73
CA GLY A 100 -16.94 -17.76 -4.46
C GLY A 100 -16.30 -16.92 -5.57
N LEU A 101 -16.32 -15.60 -5.44
CA LEU A 101 -15.77 -14.66 -6.42
C LEU A 101 -14.27 -14.45 -6.19
N THR A 102 -13.54 -14.33 -7.29
CA THR A 102 -12.12 -13.95 -7.28
C THR A 102 -11.84 -12.96 -8.40
N PRO A 103 -10.84 -12.07 -8.24
CA PRO A 103 -10.57 -11.04 -9.25
C PRO A 103 -10.07 -11.57 -10.61
N SER A 104 -9.56 -12.80 -10.63
CA SER A 104 -9.04 -13.46 -11.83
C SER A 104 -10.03 -14.48 -12.43
N GLY A 105 -11.13 -14.79 -11.73
CA GLY A 105 -12.04 -15.88 -12.07
C GLY A 105 -11.51 -17.28 -11.72
N GLY A 106 -10.26 -17.38 -11.23
CA GLY A 106 -9.69 -18.61 -10.70
C GLY A 106 -10.22 -18.95 -9.30
N ARG A 107 -9.70 -19.99 -8.67
CA ARG A 107 -10.05 -20.33 -7.27
C ARG A 107 -9.07 -19.68 -6.29
N LEU A 108 -9.57 -19.25 -5.13
CA LEU A 108 -8.72 -18.93 -3.99
C LEU A 108 -8.52 -20.18 -3.12
N PRO A 109 -7.29 -20.47 -2.68
CA PRO A 109 -7.04 -21.62 -1.83
C PRO A 109 -7.64 -21.39 -0.45
N ARG A 110 -8.10 -22.47 0.19
CA ARG A 110 -8.29 -22.48 1.64
C ARG A 110 -6.91 -22.30 2.29
N PRO A 111 -6.69 -21.25 3.08
CA PRO A 111 -5.37 -21.00 3.66
C PRO A 111 -5.02 -22.10 4.66
N THR A 112 -3.76 -22.54 4.62
CA THR A 112 -3.16 -23.42 5.64
C THR A 112 -3.09 -22.71 7.00
N LEU A 113 -2.91 -21.39 6.97
CA LEU A 113 -2.94 -20.53 8.14
C LEU A 113 -3.51 -19.17 7.74
N VAL A 114 -4.43 -18.65 8.54
CA VAL A 114 -4.79 -17.23 8.55
C VAL A 114 -3.87 -16.53 9.54
N LEU A 115 -2.94 -15.75 9.01
CA LEU A 115 -1.92 -15.01 9.75
C LEU A 115 -2.35 -13.54 9.83
N CYS A 116 -2.88 -13.12 10.98
CA CYS A 116 -3.11 -11.71 11.24
C CYS A 116 -1.81 -11.07 11.76
N ASN A 117 -0.98 -10.55 10.86
CA ASN A 117 0.14 -9.67 11.21
C ASN A 117 -0.42 -8.29 11.61
N PHE A 118 -0.90 -8.19 12.84
CA PHE A 118 -1.65 -7.04 13.31
C PHE A 118 -0.76 -5.80 13.37
N VAL A 119 -0.96 -4.87 12.43
CA VAL A 119 -0.33 -3.55 12.45
C VAL A 119 -1.39 -2.46 12.21
N GLY A 120 -1.58 -1.60 13.21
CA GLY A 120 -2.44 -0.42 13.12
C GLY A 120 -3.94 -0.66 13.37
N CYS A 121 -4.66 -1.28 12.44
CA CYS A 121 -6.14 -1.23 12.44
C CYS A 121 -6.78 -2.40 13.20
N ASN A 122 -7.48 -2.13 14.31
CA ASN A 122 -8.18 -3.16 15.11
C ASN A 122 -9.25 -3.94 14.33
N THR A 123 -9.80 -3.37 13.26
CA THR A 123 -10.74 -4.08 12.36
C THR A 123 -10.09 -5.33 11.75
N TYR A 124 -8.77 -5.35 11.56
CA TYR A 124 -8.05 -6.48 10.97
C TYR A 124 -8.13 -7.74 11.83
N ILE A 125 -8.09 -7.61 13.16
CA ILE A 125 -8.23 -8.77 14.07
C ILE A 125 -9.57 -9.44 13.84
N LYS A 126 -10.66 -8.66 13.84
CA LYS A 126 -12.02 -9.18 13.62
C LYS A 126 -12.24 -9.72 12.21
N TRP A 127 -11.68 -9.04 11.21
CA TRP A 127 -11.72 -9.54 9.84
C TRP A 127 -11.05 -10.91 9.72
N PHE A 128 -9.88 -11.10 10.32
CA PHE A 128 -9.12 -12.34 10.22
C PHE A 128 -9.75 -13.46 11.06
N GLU A 129 -10.35 -13.15 12.22
CA GLU A 129 -11.21 -14.09 12.96
C GLU A 129 -12.36 -14.60 12.07
N HIS A 130 -13.00 -13.71 11.31
CA HIS A 130 -14.10 -14.08 10.43
C HIS A 130 -13.61 -14.90 9.23
N VAL A 131 -12.51 -14.49 8.57
CA VAL A 131 -11.91 -15.27 7.47
C VAL A 131 -11.53 -16.67 7.95
N ALA A 132 -10.91 -16.79 9.12
CA ALA A 132 -10.58 -18.08 9.72
C ALA A 132 -11.84 -18.93 9.98
N ALA A 133 -12.91 -18.34 10.49
CA ALA A 133 -14.18 -19.04 10.71
C ALA A 133 -14.86 -19.47 9.39
N PHE A 134 -14.95 -18.60 8.39
CA PHE A 134 -15.58 -18.92 7.09
C PHE A 134 -14.82 -20.00 6.33
N LEU A 135 -13.49 -19.99 6.42
CA LEU A 135 -12.63 -20.94 5.71
C LEU A 135 -12.22 -22.13 6.59
N ASP A 136 -12.72 -22.22 7.82
CA ASP A 136 -12.36 -23.25 8.81
C ASP A 136 -10.83 -23.40 8.94
N ALA A 137 -10.09 -22.30 8.92
CA ALA A 137 -8.63 -22.29 8.89
C ALA A 137 -8.04 -21.94 10.28
N PRO A 138 -6.88 -22.51 10.65
CA PRO A 138 -6.17 -22.07 11.84
C PRO A 138 -5.88 -20.57 11.79
N LEU A 139 -6.03 -19.88 12.93
CA LEU A 139 -5.70 -18.47 13.08
C LEU A 139 -4.45 -18.31 13.97
N TYR A 140 -3.53 -17.46 13.53
CA TYR A 140 -2.46 -16.94 14.36
C TYR A 140 -2.46 -15.41 14.27
N VAL A 141 -2.62 -14.76 15.42
CA VAL A 141 -2.51 -13.30 15.52
C VAL A 141 -1.11 -12.99 16.01
N LEU A 142 -0.30 -12.39 15.12
CA LEU A 142 1.00 -11.84 15.48
C LEU A 142 0.78 -10.42 16.00
N ASP A 143 0.89 -10.27 17.31
CA ASP A 143 0.62 -9.04 18.04
C ASP A 143 1.82 -8.09 17.96
N VAL A 144 1.63 -6.94 17.30
CA VAL A 144 2.66 -5.90 17.19
C VAL A 144 2.25 -4.72 18.07
N PRO A 145 2.98 -4.45 19.16
CA PRO A 145 2.73 -3.28 19.99
C PRO A 145 2.79 -1.98 19.18
N PHE A 146 1.82 -1.10 19.43
CA PHE A 146 1.81 0.23 18.81
C PHE A 146 3.02 1.05 19.26
N LEU A 147 3.67 1.77 18.33
CA LEU A 147 4.83 2.59 18.66
C LEU A 147 4.42 3.83 19.46
N ARG A 148 4.66 3.80 20.77
CA ARG A 148 4.32 4.89 21.70
C ARG A 148 5.36 6.01 21.72
N GLY A 149 6.62 5.67 21.45
CA GLY A 149 7.77 6.59 21.50
C GLY A 149 8.31 6.93 20.10
N ALA A 150 9.53 7.47 20.08
CA ALA A 150 10.27 7.66 18.83
C ALA A 150 10.76 6.33 18.23
N GLU A 151 11.20 5.41 19.10
CA GLU A 151 11.77 4.11 18.75
C GLU A 151 11.16 3.01 19.63
N PRO A 152 11.05 1.76 19.14
CA PRO A 152 10.60 0.63 19.94
C PRO A 152 11.63 0.27 21.01
N SER A 153 11.18 -0.23 22.15
CA SER A 153 12.09 -0.72 23.18
C SER A 153 12.72 -2.07 22.77
N PRO A 154 13.88 -2.45 23.34
CA PRO A 154 14.43 -3.79 23.13
C PRO A 154 13.45 -4.92 23.50
N ALA A 155 12.57 -4.68 24.47
CA ALA A 155 11.54 -5.63 24.88
C ALA A 155 10.45 -5.80 23.80
N ASP A 156 10.02 -4.70 23.16
CA ASP A 156 9.05 -4.75 22.06
C ASP A 156 9.61 -5.58 20.88
N ILE A 157 10.88 -5.37 20.53
CA ILE A 157 11.57 -6.12 19.48
C ILE A 157 11.66 -7.60 19.85
N ALA A 158 12.13 -7.92 21.06
CA ALA A 158 12.25 -9.30 21.52
C ALA A 158 10.89 -10.03 21.54
N TYR A 159 9.81 -9.34 21.90
CA TYR A 159 8.45 -9.88 21.89
C TYR A 159 7.98 -10.26 20.49
N VAL A 160 8.14 -9.39 19.50
CA VAL A 160 7.76 -9.68 18.11
C VAL A 160 8.65 -10.78 17.52
N VAL A 161 9.96 -10.77 17.80
CA VAL A 161 10.88 -11.83 17.36
C VAL A 161 10.50 -13.19 17.93
N ALA A 162 10.09 -13.27 19.21
CA ALA A 162 9.62 -14.51 19.81
C ALA A 162 8.38 -15.06 19.08
N GLN A 163 7.43 -14.19 18.74
CA GLN A 163 6.23 -14.56 17.98
C GLN A 163 6.55 -14.99 16.54
N LEU A 164 7.53 -14.38 15.87
CA LEU A 164 7.97 -14.81 14.54
C LEU A 164 8.60 -16.22 14.58
N LYS A 165 9.35 -16.54 15.64
CA LYS A 165 9.91 -17.88 15.85
C LYS A 165 8.83 -18.91 16.20
N GLU A 166 7.81 -18.53 16.97
CA GLU A 166 6.65 -19.38 17.20
C GLU A 166 5.90 -19.65 15.89
N LEU A 167 5.72 -18.63 15.04
CA LEU A 167 5.10 -18.75 13.73
C LEU A 167 5.86 -19.77 12.85
N VAL A 168 7.19 -19.78 12.87
CA VAL A 168 8.00 -20.81 12.19
C VAL A 168 7.56 -22.21 12.61
N HIS A 169 7.52 -22.50 13.91
CA HIS A 169 7.13 -23.82 14.41
C HIS A 169 5.68 -24.19 14.06
N ARG A 170 4.77 -23.21 14.06
CA ARG A 170 3.37 -23.41 13.64
C ARG A 170 3.28 -23.77 12.16
N ILE A 171 4.03 -23.06 11.30
CA ILE A 171 4.08 -23.36 9.87
C ILE A 171 4.63 -24.77 9.63
N GLU A 172 5.72 -25.15 10.30
CA GLU A 172 6.28 -26.51 10.21
C GLU A 172 5.24 -27.57 10.61
N ALA A 173 4.53 -27.35 11.72
CA ALA A 173 3.51 -28.29 12.20
C ALA A 173 2.30 -28.42 11.26
N LEU A 174 1.87 -27.31 10.64
CA LEU A 174 0.70 -27.29 9.76
C LEU A 174 1.00 -27.81 8.35
N THR A 175 2.22 -27.60 7.85
CA THR A 175 2.58 -27.89 6.45
C THR A 175 3.45 -29.14 6.29
N GLY A 176 4.14 -29.56 7.35
CA GLY A 176 5.20 -30.57 7.28
C GLY A 176 6.50 -30.09 6.60
N LEU A 177 6.54 -28.85 6.14
CA LEU A 177 7.75 -28.23 5.58
C LEU A 177 8.74 -27.93 6.70
N ARG A 178 10.04 -27.90 6.37
CA ARG A 178 11.10 -27.48 7.28
C ARG A 178 11.49 -26.05 7.01
N PHE A 179 11.76 -25.31 8.08
CA PHE A 179 12.28 -23.96 7.95
C PHE A 179 13.70 -23.97 7.39
N ASP A 180 13.92 -23.25 6.29
CA ASP A 180 15.22 -23.06 5.68
C ASP A 180 15.80 -21.69 6.07
N PRO A 181 16.77 -21.63 6.99
CA PRO A 181 17.35 -20.37 7.45
C PRO A 181 18.17 -19.66 6.39
N ASP A 182 18.77 -20.38 5.44
CA ASP A 182 19.56 -19.78 4.37
C ASP A 182 18.63 -19.15 3.33
N ARG A 183 17.55 -19.85 2.99
CA ARG A 183 16.50 -19.29 2.12
C ARG A 183 15.79 -18.09 2.76
N PHE A 184 15.58 -18.09 4.08
CA PHE A 184 15.09 -16.91 4.80
C PHE A 184 16.07 -15.73 4.68
N ARG A 185 17.37 -15.99 4.90
CA ARG A 185 18.42 -14.97 4.75
C ARG A 185 18.46 -14.39 3.33
N ASP A 186 18.32 -15.25 2.33
CA ASP A 186 18.31 -14.85 0.91
C ASP A 186 17.06 -14.03 0.56
N ALA A 187 15.90 -14.41 1.09
CA ALA A 187 14.65 -13.67 0.95
C ALA A 187 14.75 -12.26 1.56
N VAL A 188 15.33 -12.15 2.76
CA VAL A 188 15.61 -10.87 3.44
C VAL A 188 16.61 -10.02 2.65
N ARG A 189 17.62 -10.64 2.01
CA ARG A 189 18.55 -9.93 1.12
C ARG A 189 17.85 -9.38 -0.13
N CYS A 190 16.91 -10.13 -0.71
CA CYS A 190 16.08 -9.65 -1.80
C CYS A 190 15.23 -8.44 -1.35
N SER A 191 14.60 -8.51 -0.18
CA SER A 191 13.86 -7.39 0.39
C SER A 191 14.73 -6.16 0.58
N GLN A 192 15.90 -6.29 1.21
CA GLN A 192 16.87 -5.20 1.37
C GLN A 192 17.14 -4.49 0.03
N ARG A 193 17.35 -5.26 -1.04
CA ARG A 193 17.63 -4.73 -2.38
C ARG A 193 16.42 -4.03 -2.99
N VAL A 194 15.25 -4.66 -2.95
CA VAL A 194 13.99 -4.09 -3.46
C VAL A 194 13.64 -2.79 -2.74
N GLU A 195 13.84 -2.73 -1.43
CA GLU A 195 13.60 -1.55 -0.60
C GLU A 195 14.49 -0.38 -0.99
N ASP A 196 15.76 -0.67 -1.31
CA ASP A 196 16.67 0.33 -1.83
C ASP A 196 16.24 0.88 -3.18
N LEU A 197 15.88 -0.02 -4.09
CA LEU A 197 15.42 0.35 -5.42
C LEU A 197 14.13 1.16 -5.36
N TRP A 198 13.16 0.74 -4.52
CA TRP A 198 11.92 1.47 -4.30
C TRP A 198 12.14 2.85 -3.69
N SER A 199 13.03 2.97 -2.70
CA SER A 199 13.45 4.24 -2.12
C SER A 199 14.03 5.17 -3.19
N ARG A 200 14.92 4.66 -4.05
CA ARG A 200 15.51 5.42 -5.15
C ARG A 200 14.47 5.86 -6.17
N ILE A 201 13.55 4.98 -6.55
CA ILE A 201 12.42 5.31 -7.43
C ILE A 201 11.62 6.47 -6.83
N LYS A 202 11.23 6.39 -5.56
CA LYS A 202 10.49 7.47 -4.90
C LYS A 202 11.24 8.79 -4.84
N HIS A 203 12.56 8.75 -4.66
CA HIS A 203 13.40 9.95 -4.65
C HIS A 203 13.51 10.59 -6.05
N LEU A 204 13.31 9.84 -7.15
CA LEU A 204 13.27 10.43 -8.49
C LEU A 204 12.14 11.46 -8.63
N ALA A 205 11.05 11.33 -7.87
CA ALA A 205 9.96 12.30 -7.90
C ALA A 205 10.33 13.67 -7.32
N ARG A 206 11.53 13.84 -6.74
CA ARG A 206 12.08 15.16 -6.37
C ARG A 206 12.55 15.98 -7.57
N ARG A 207 12.74 15.34 -8.73
CA ARG A 207 13.11 16.04 -9.97
C ARG A 207 11.94 16.86 -10.50
N GLU A 208 12.26 17.91 -11.24
CA GLU A 208 11.32 18.82 -11.89
C GLU A 208 11.62 18.83 -13.40
N PRO A 209 10.75 18.27 -14.25
CA PRO A 209 9.51 17.55 -13.92
C PRO A 209 9.77 16.17 -13.29
N SER A 210 8.81 15.65 -12.54
CA SER A 210 8.90 14.28 -11.99
C SER A 210 8.73 13.24 -13.09
N PRO A 211 9.58 12.19 -13.16
CA PRO A 211 9.49 11.17 -14.21
C PRO A 211 8.30 10.22 -14.02
N PHE A 212 7.71 10.15 -12.82
CA PHE A 212 6.55 9.30 -12.52
C PHE A 212 5.63 9.94 -11.47
N ASP A 213 4.38 9.50 -11.41
CA ASP A 213 3.44 9.92 -10.38
C ASP A 213 3.53 8.96 -9.17
N ALA A 214 3.95 9.49 -8.02
CA ALA A 214 4.18 8.74 -6.79
C ALA A 214 2.89 8.29 -6.08
N TYR A 215 1.72 8.52 -6.67
CA TYR A 215 0.44 8.06 -6.18
C TYR A 215 -0.29 7.17 -7.20
N PHE A 216 -0.56 7.69 -8.40
CA PHE A 216 -1.31 6.99 -9.46
C PHE A 216 -0.46 5.95 -10.18
N ASP A 217 0.77 6.28 -10.58
CA ASP A 217 1.64 5.33 -11.29
C ASP A 217 2.30 4.35 -10.30
N ALA A 218 2.52 4.79 -9.06
CA ALA A 218 3.02 3.96 -7.96
C ALA A 218 2.21 2.68 -7.74
N ILE A 219 0.89 2.69 -7.97
CA ILE A 219 0.01 1.52 -7.79
C ILE A 219 0.41 0.35 -8.68
N THR A 220 0.88 0.63 -9.90
CA THR A 220 1.43 -0.41 -10.79
C THR A 220 2.64 -1.08 -10.13
N LEU A 221 3.50 -0.32 -9.47
CA LEU A 221 4.70 -0.83 -8.80
C LEU A 221 4.38 -1.54 -7.46
N MET A 222 3.31 -1.13 -6.77
CA MET A 222 2.94 -1.65 -5.46
C MET A 222 2.56 -3.14 -5.47
N GLY A 223 1.92 -3.65 -6.53
CA GLY A 223 1.60 -5.08 -6.63
C GLY A 223 2.83 -5.98 -6.48
N PRO A 224 3.83 -5.84 -7.39
CA PRO A 224 5.12 -6.52 -7.26
C PRO A 224 5.86 -6.23 -5.94
N LEU A 225 5.77 -5.00 -5.41
CA LEU A 225 6.40 -4.63 -4.14
C LEU A 225 5.91 -5.45 -2.94
N TYR A 226 4.65 -5.91 -2.95
CA TYR A 226 4.09 -6.66 -1.83
C TYR A 226 4.11 -8.16 -2.04
N VAL A 227 3.99 -8.62 -3.29
CA VAL A 227 4.00 -10.04 -3.59
C VAL A 227 5.42 -10.60 -3.78
N TYR A 228 6.32 -9.83 -4.39
CA TYR A 228 7.62 -10.32 -4.88
C TYR A 228 8.83 -9.64 -4.22
N ARG A 229 8.66 -8.77 -3.21
CA ARG A 229 9.79 -8.07 -2.57
C ARG A 229 10.89 -9.00 -2.06
N ALA A 230 10.50 -10.17 -1.57
CA ALA A 230 11.41 -11.16 -1.01
C ALA A 230 11.92 -12.18 -2.05
N THR A 231 11.82 -11.90 -3.36
CA THR A 231 12.25 -12.83 -4.42
C THR A 231 13.20 -12.18 -5.43
N PRO A 232 14.03 -12.98 -6.13
CA PRO A 232 14.88 -12.48 -7.21
C PRO A 232 14.11 -11.81 -8.36
N GLU A 233 12.89 -12.26 -8.66
CA GLU A 233 12.02 -11.62 -9.66
C GLU A 233 11.58 -10.21 -9.24
N GLY A 234 11.35 -9.99 -7.93
CA GLY A 234 11.11 -8.65 -7.42
C GLY A 234 12.32 -7.75 -7.61
N VAL A 235 13.51 -8.25 -7.30
CA VAL A 235 14.77 -7.51 -7.53
C VAL A 235 14.91 -7.14 -9.01
N GLU A 236 14.77 -8.11 -9.92
CA GLU A 236 14.83 -7.89 -11.37
C GLU A 236 13.83 -6.84 -11.84
N PHE A 237 12.59 -6.92 -11.34
CA PHE A 237 11.53 -5.96 -11.65
C PHE A 237 11.92 -4.53 -11.26
N PHE A 238 12.35 -4.33 -10.01
CA PHE A 238 12.66 -3.00 -9.50
C PHE A 238 13.97 -2.43 -10.04
N GLU A 239 14.96 -3.26 -10.38
CA GLU A 239 16.19 -2.79 -11.03
C GLU A 239 15.90 -2.20 -12.41
N ARG A 240 15.09 -2.90 -13.22
CA ARG A 240 14.71 -2.42 -14.55
C ARG A 240 13.71 -1.26 -14.48
N ALA A 241 12.76 -1.29 -13.55
CA ALA A 241 11.84 -0.18 -13.34
C ALA A 241 12.60 1.11 -12.97
N LEU A 242 13.58 1.01 -12.08
CA LEU A 242 14.44 2.14 -11.73
C LEU A 242 15.24 2.64 -12.94
N ALA A 243 15.86 1.74 -13.71
CA ALA A 243 16.62 2.11 -14.91
C ALA A 243 15.76 2.84 -15.96
N GLU A 244 14.54 2.37 -16.20
CA GLU A 244 13.59 3.01 -17.12
C GLU A 244 13.22 4.43 -16.64
N LEU A 245 12.92 4.59 -15.34
CA LEU A 245 12.57 5.88 -14.74
C LEU A 245 13.76 6.84 -14.65
N GLU A 246 14.97 6.35 -14.38
CA GLU A 246 16.22 7.13 -14.42
C GLU A 246 16.51 7.61 -15.84
N ALA A 247 16.33 6.76 -16.85
CA ALA A 247 16.51 7.15 -18.26
C ALA A 247 15.50 8.21 -18.69
N LYS A 248 14.23 8.06 -18.27
CA LYS A 248 13.18 9.08 -18.49
C LYS A 248 13.55 10.41 -17.83
N ALA A 249 14.00 10.36 -16.58
CA ALA A 249 14.45 11.52 -15.85
C ALA A 249 15.69 12.19 -16.47
N ALA A 250 16.60 11.43 -17.05
CA ALA A 250 17.80 11.96 -17.72
C ALA A 250 17.47 12.70 -19.03
N ARG A 251 16.37 12.32 -19.70
CA ARG A 251 15.85 13.02 -20.89
C ARG A 251 14.99 14.25 -20.54
N GLY A 252 14.78 14.53 -19.26
CA GLY A 252 13.89 15.61 -18.80
C GLY A 252 12.41 15.33 -19.04
N GLU A 253 12.03 14.07 -19.25
CA GLU A 253 10.64 13.67 -19.52
C GLU A 253 9.85 13.52 -18.20
N GLY A 254 8.77 14.29 -18.07
CA GLY A 254 7.87 14.23 -16.93
C GLY A 254 6.73 13.21 -17.07
N VAL A 255 5.87 13.11 -16.05
CA VAL A 255 4.55 12.47 -16.16
C VAL A 255 3.70 13.16 -17.24
N TYR A 256 3.74 14.50 -17.21
CA TYR A 256 3.05 15.37 -18.15
C TYR A 256 4.09 16.18 -18.94
N GLU A 257 3.70 16.65 -20.13
CA GLU A 257 4.56 17.56 -20.93
C GLU A 257 4.90 18.85 -20.17
N CYS A 258 3.95 19.34 -19.36
CA CYS A 258 4.12 20.48 -18.48
C CYS A 258 3.60 20.13 -17.09
N GLU A 259 4.52 19.87 -16.16
CA GLU A 259 4.20 19.72 -14.74
C GLU A 259 3.90 21.11 -14.15
N ARG A 260 2.61 21.40 -13.93
CA ARG A 260 2.15 22.71 -13.42
C ARG A 260 2.15 22.75 -11.89
N PHE A 261 1.73 21.64 -11.28
CA PHE A 261 1.61 21.52 -9.83
C PHE A 261 2.26 20.23 -9.33
N ARG A 262 2.86 20.32 -8.14
CA ARG A 262 3.44 19.20 -7.41
C ARG A 262 2.65 19.03 -6.12
N VAL A 263 2.13 17.85 -5.84
CA VAL A 263 1.27 17.63 -4.67
C VAL A 263 1.71 16.41 -3.85
N VAL A 264 1.45 16.43 -2.56
CA VAL A 264 1.51 15.24 -1.69
C VAL A 264 0.10 14.70 -1.51
N VAL A 265 -0.10 13.39 -1.64
CA VAL A 265 -1.41 12.77 -1.43
C VAL A 265 -1.42 11.87 -0.19
N GLU A 266 -2.28 12.20 0.76
CA GLU A 266 -2.57 11.41 1.97
C GLU A 266 -3.85 10.58 1.76
N GLY A 267 -3.76 9.27 1.98
CA GLY A 267 -4.87 8.32 1.84
C GLY A 267 -4.90 7.55 0.52
N PRO A 268 -5.58 6.38 0.45
CA PRO A 268 -5.66 5.53 -0.74
C PRO A 268 -6.65 6.09 -1.77
N PRO A 269 -6.56 5.78 -3.08
CA PRO A 269 -7.51 6.30 -4.06
C PRO A 269 -8.87 5.60 -3.99
N PRO A 270 -9.94 6.22 -4.52
CA PRO A 270 -11.22 5.55 -4.75
C PRO A 270 -11.09 4.58 -5.91
N TYR A 271 -10.79 3.30 -5.64
CA TYR A 271 -10.51 2.31 -6.67
C TYR A 271 -11.64 2.09 -7.68
N PRO A 272 -12.93 2.09 -7.30
CA PRO A 272 -14.03 1.99 -8.26
C PRO A 272 -14.09 3.18 -9.24
N TYR A 273 -13.47 4.31 -8.91
CA TYR A 273 -13.44 5.52 -9.74
C TYR A 273 -12.01 5.99 -10.02
N PHE A 274 -11.04 5.08 -10.00
CA PHE A 274 -9.61 5.39 -10.07
C PHE A 274 -9.24 6.27 -11.27
N ARG A 275 -9.78 5.94 -12.46
CA ARG A 275 -9.55 6.71 -13.69
C ARG A 275 -10.16 8.10 -13.60
N ALA A 276 -11.44 8.20 -13.20
CA ALA A 276 -12.12 9.48 -13.08
C ALA A 276 -11.40 10.39 -12.08
N PHE A 277 -10.92 9.82 -10.96
CA PHE A 277 -10.14 10.53 -9.97
C PHE A 277 -8.79 11.01 -10.54
N ARG A 278 -8.03 10.13 -11.23
CA ARG A 278 -6.78 10.51 -11.91
C ARG A 278 -6.97 11.63 -12.92
N ASP A 279 -8.03 11.56 -13.74
CA ASP A 279 -8.31 12.53 -14.79
C ASP A 279 -8.55 13.95 -14.23
N MET A 280 -9.10 14.06 -13.01
CA MET A 280 -9.26 15.34 -12.32
C MET A 280 -7.91 16.04 -12.06
N PHE A 281 -6.86 15.31 -11.69
CA PHE A 281 -5.51 15.86 -11.47
C PHE A 281 -4.76 16.07 -12.78
N ALA A 282 -4.90 15.12 -13.72
CA ALA A 282 -4.23 15.17 -15.01
C ALA A 282 -4.62 16.41 -15.83
N ARG A 283 -5.89 16.84 -15.77
CA ARG A 283 -6.37 18.08 -16.41
C ARG A 283 -5.60 19.33 -15.97
N TRP A 284 -5.10 19.33 -14.73
CA TRP A 284 -4.32 20.44 -14.17
C TRP A 284 -2.82 20.28 -14.37
N GLY A 285 -2.33 19.18 -14.95
CA GLY A 285 -0.90 18.88 -14.99
C GLY A 285 -0.31 18.76 -13.57
N ALA A 286 -1.09 18.22 -12.64
CA ALA A 286 -0.71 18.06 -11.24
C ALA A 286 -0.11 16.67 -11.01
N THR A 287 1.19 16.62 -10.73
CA THR A 287 1.89 15.37 -10.40
C THR A 287 1.88 15.16 -8.89
N ALA A 288 1.46 13.99 -8.42
CA ALA A 288 1.71 13.60 -7.05
C ALA A 288 3.18 13.17 -6.89
N VAL A 289 3.97 13.96 -6.16
CA VAL A 289 5.41 13.77 -6.02
C VAL A 289 5.77 12.90 -4.81
N ALA A 290 4.84 12.78 -3.87
CA ALA A 290 4.91 11.83 -2.76
C ALA A 290 3.49 11.42 -2.34
N SER A 291 3.37 10.23 -1.76
CA SER A 291 2.12 9.78 -1.16
C SER A 291 2.38 8.82 -0.02
N THR A 292 1.60 8.98 1.06
CA THR A 292 1.60 8.00 2.16
C THR A 292 1.00 6.65 1.75
N TYR A 293 0.11 6.61 0.75
CA TYR A 293 -0.44 5.35 0.26
C TYR A 293 0.64 4.45 -0.34
N SER A 294 1.57 5.03 -1.10
CA SER A 294 2.75 4.33 -1.64
C SER A 294 3.76 3.89 -0.56
N THR A 295 3.49 4.15 0.72
CA THR A 295 4.37 3.86 1.87
C THR A 295 3.75 2.88 2.87
N VAL A 296 2.52 2.44 2.62
CA VAL A 296 1.74 1.66 3.60
C VAL A 296 2.41 0.34 3.98
N GLY A 297 3.17 -0.27 3.05
CA GLY A 297 3.95 -1.47 3.32
C GLY A 297 5.38 -1.22 3.77
N GLY A 298 5.84 0.03 3.90
CA GLY A 298 7.18 0.36 4.37
C GLY A 298 7.59 1.81 4.08
N ILE A 299 8.26 2.45 5.05
CA ILE A 299 8.78 3.85 4.98
C ILE A 299 10.28 3.87 4.60
N TRP A 300 10.63 3.06 3.60
CA TRP A 300 12.02 2.81 3.21
C TRP A 300 12.73 4.04 2.63
N GLU A 301 12.01 4.99 2.04
CA GLU A 301 12.58 6.25 1.56
C GLU A 301 13.22 7.12 2.65
N PHE A 302 13.02 6.78 3.92
CA PHE A 302 13.64 7.42 5.09
C PHE A 302 14.81 6.64 5.69
N GLY A 303 15.30 5.59 5.02
CA GLY A 303 16.61 4.98 5.29
C GLY A 303 16.59 3.57 5.90
N PHE A 304 15.44 3.06 6.35
CA PHE A 304 15.36 1.68 6.84
C PHE A 304 15.53 0.67 5.70
N ARG A 305 16.25 -0.41 5.98
CA ARG A 305 16.35 -1.61 5.13
C ARG A 305 16.33 -2.84 6.01
N HIS A 306 15.79 -3.93 5.50
CA HIS A 306 16.03 -5.24 6.09
C HIS A 306 17.53 -5.60 6.09
N ASP A 307 17.94 -6.42 7.07
CA ASP A 307 19.33 -6.86 7.25
C ASP A 307 19.38 -8.40 7.30
N PRO A 308 20.01 -9.05 6.30
CA PRO A 308 20.13 -10.51 6.27
C PRO A 308 20.96 -11.08 7.43
N ASP A 309 21.81 -10.29 8.08
CA ASP A 309 22.58 -10.75 9.25
C ASP A 309 21.73 -10.76 10.53
N ARG A 310 20.59 -10.06 10.51
CA ARG A 310 19.62 -9.94 11.61
C ARG A 310 18.18 -10.08 11.09
N PRO A 311 17.84 -11.22 10.47
CA PRO A 311 16.64 -11.31 9.63
C PRO A 311 15.35 -11.28 10.44
N PHE A 312 15.31 -11.88 11.63
CA PHE A 312 14.13 -11.81 12.50
C PHE A 312 13.94 -10.41 13.09
N GLU A 313 15.03 -9.81 13.57
CA GLU A 313 15.01 -8.48 14.19
C GLU A 313 14.59 -7.41 13.19
N THR A 314 15.06 -7.48 11.95
CA THR A 314 14.69 -6.47 10.94
C THR A 314 13.27 -6.64 10.42
N VAL A 315 12.75 -7.86 10.28
CA VAL A 315 11.32 -8.08 10.02
C VAL A 315 10.46 -7.55 11.18
N ALA A 316 10.89 -7.73 12.43
CA ALA A 316 10.20 -7.16 13.58
C ALA A 316 10.23 -5.62 13.57
N LEU A 317 11.38 -5.01 13.29
CA LEU A 317 11.52 -3.55 13.18
C LEU A 317 10.69 -2.95 12.04
N HIS A 318 10.56 -3.69 10.93
CA HIS A 318 9.68 -3.31 9.83
C HIS A 318 8.24 -3.13 10.32
N MET A 319 7.70 -4.08 11.07
CA MET A 319 6.35 -4.01 11.63
C MET A 319 6.23 -2.93 12.73
N LEU A 320 7.21 -2.86 13.64
CA LEU A 320 7.16 -2.00 14.84
C LEU A 320 7.33 -0.51 14.52
N ALA A 321 8.33 -0.16 13.70
CA ALA A 321 8.80 1.22 13.55
C ALA A 321 8.77 1.71 12.11
N HIS A 322 8.95 0.82 11.14
CA HIS A 322 9.08 1.18 9.72
C HIS A 322 7.84 0.83 8.90
N ASN A 323 6.68 0.80 9.54
CA ASN A 323 5.37 0.69 8.92
C ASN A 323 4.55 1.95 9.23
N LEU A 324 3.96 2.54 8.19
CA LEU A 324 3.13 3.74 8.30
C LEU A 324 1.99 3.60 9.32
N THR A 325 1.39 2.40 9.41
CA THR A 325 0.16 2.16 10.19
C THR A 325 0.43 1.97 11.68
N ASN A 326 1.68 1.76 12.10
CA ASN A 326 2.07 1.62 13.51
C ASN A 326 2.60 2.90 14.15
N ARG A 327 2.34 4.06 13.55
CA ARG A 327 2.93 5.35 13.96
C ARG A 327 1.89 6.30 14.52
N ASN A 328 2.31 7.14 15.46
CA ASN A 328 1.44 8.16 16.03
C ASN A 328 1.18 9.32 15.03
N TYR A 329 0.18 10.15 15.32
CA TYR A 329 -0.23 11.24 14.43
C TYR A 329 0.89 12.26 14.17
N LEU A 330 1.66 12.63 15.19
CA LEU A 330 2.73 13.63 15.04
C LEU A 330 3.85 13.14 14.12
N GLN A 331 4.20 11.86 14.20
CA GLN A 331 5.13 11.24 13.27
C GLN A 331 4.62 11.25 11.82
N ARG A 332 3.31 11.01 11.62
CA ARG A 332 2.68 11.12 10.29
C ARG A 332 2.66 12.56 9.78
N TYR A 333 2.43 13.54 10.66
CA TYR A 333 2.46 14.97 10.30
C TYR A 333 3.87 15.39 9.89
N ASP A 334 4.89 14.94 10.62
CA ASP A 334 6.29 15.19 10.27
C ASP A 334 6.66 14.55 8.93
N GLN A 335 6.21 13.33 8.66
CA GLN A 335 6.42 12.68 7.37
C GLN A 335 5.83 13.49 6.20
N ILE A 336 4.58 13.98 6.33
CA ILE A 336 3.94 14.79 5.29
C ILE A 336 4.65 16.14 5.14
N ARG A 337 5.05 16.78 6.26
CA ARG A 337 5.85 18.01 6.24
C ARG A 337 7.15 17.81 5.45
N ARG A 338 7.88 16.72 5.72
CA ARG A 338 9.10 16.37 4.98
C ARG A 338 8.82 16.11 3.51
N TYR A 339 7.71 15.48 3.16
CA TYR A 339 7.33 15.36 1.75
C TYR A 339 7.09 16.71 1.08
N VAL A 340 6.41 17.63 1.75
CA VAL A 340 6.20 18.98 1.22
C VAL A 340 7.54 19.70 0.98
N GLU A 341 8.46 19.62 1.94
CA GLU A 341 9.76 20.29 1.88
C GLU A 341 10.74 19.59 0.90
N ASP A 342 11.03 18.31 1.11
CA ASP A 342 12.06 17.55 0.39
C ASP A 342 11.66 17.26 -1.07
N TRP A 343 10.36 17.14 -1.38
CA TRP A 343 9.84 16.98 -2.74
C TRP A 343 9.29 18.28 -3.34
N ARG A 344 9.39 19.41 -2.63
CA ARG A 344 8.96 20.73 -3.10
C ARG A 344 7.53 20.72 -3.62
N ALA A 345 6.61 20.21 -2.80
CA ALA A 345 5.20 20.18 -3.17
C ALA A 345 4.57 21.57 -3.00
N ASP A 346 3.71 21.94 -3.93
CA ASP A 346 2.92 23.17 -3.89
C ASP A 346 1.74 23.05 -2.90
N GLY A 347 1.27 21.83 -2.62
CA GLY A 347 0.16 21.61 -1.69
C GLY A 347 -0.05 20.13 -1.31
N VAL A 348 -0.99 19.90 -0.41
CA VAL A 348 -1.35 18.57 0.10
C VAL A 348 -2.80 18.25 -0.25
N ILE A 349 -3.06 17.04 -0.70
CA ILE A 349 -4.41 16.50 -0.88
C ILE A 349 -4.62 15.43 0.17
N ILE A 350 -5.61 15.64 1.03
CA ILE A 350 -6.04 14.70 2.05
C ILE A 350 -7.30 14.02 1.54
N HIS A 351 -7.21 12.72 1.30
CA HIS A 351 -8.35 11.88 1.00
C HIS A 351 -8.81 11.17 2.27
N PHE A 352 -9.93 11.64 2.81
CA PHE A 352 -10.66 11.01 3.88
C PHE A 352 -11.50 9.86 3.33
N VAL A 353 -11.21 8.68 3.84
CA VAL A 353 -11.84 7.44 3.40
C VAL A 353 -12.76 6.95 4.50
N LYS A 354 -14.06 6.91 4.22
CA LYS A 354 -15.09 6.49 5.19
C LYS A 354 -14.73 5.15 5.83
N SER A 355 -14.29 4.17 5.04
CA SER A 355 -13.95 2.83 5.53
C SER A 355 -12.65 2.74 6.32
N CYS A 356 -11.75 3.73 6.24
CA CYS A 356 -10.39 3.62 6.75
C CYS A 356 -10.17 4.48 7.99
N ARG A 357 -10.80 4.11 9.12
CA ARG A 357 -10.75 4.91 10.36
C ARG A 357 -9.33 5.17 10.87
N LEU A 358 -8.40 4.21 10.73
CA LEU A 358 -7.00 4.40 11.14
C LEU A 358 -6.33 5.57 10.40
N PHE A 359 -6.57 5.70 9.10
CA PHE A 359 -5.98 6.76 8.30
C PHE A 359 -6.74 8.07 8.45
N SER A 360 -8.06 7.98 8.42
CA SER A 360 -9.00 9.11 8.41
C SER A 360 -9.13 9.81 9.77
N ALA A 361 -8.93 9.09 10.88
CA ALA A 361 -8.90 9.69 12.21
C ALA A 361 -7.72 10.67 12.33
N GLY A 362 -8.01 11.89 12.80
CA GLY A 362 -7.01 12.95 12.95
C GLY A 362 -6.70 13.72 11.65
N GLN A 363 -7.25 13.36 10.48
CA GLN A 363 -7.00 14.11 9.25
C GLN A 363 -7.55 15.55 9.27
N GLY A 364 -8.59 15.81 10.06
CA GLY A 364 -9.07 17.17 10.33
C GLY A 364 -8.02 18.03 11.04
N ASP A 365 -7.41 17.49 12.11
CA ASP A 365 -6.33 18.14 12.84
C ASP A 365 -5.06 18.26 11.99
N MET A 366 -4.77 17.25 11.16
CA MET A 366 -3.68 17.27 10.18
C MET A 366 -3.83 18.43 9.20
N ARG A 367 -5.03 18.61 8.62
CA ARG A 367 -5.34 19.73 7.73
C ARG A 367 -5.11 21.06 8.45
N ASP A 368 -5.60 21.19 9.68
CA ASP A 368 -5.45 22.41 10.47
C ASP A 368 -3.99 22.71 10.79
N TYR A 369 -3.18 21.69 11.12
CA TYR A 369 -1.73 21.81 11.29
C TYR A 369 -1.04 22.28 9.99
N LEU A 370 -1.28 21.60 8.87
CA LEU A 370 -0.67 21.94 7.57
C LEU A 370 -1.04 23.36 7.13
N THR A 371 -2.30 23.75 7.27
CA THR A 371 -2.79 25.05 6.81
C THR A 371 -2.45 26.20 7.75
N LYS A 372 -2.66 26.05 9.06
CA LYS A 372 -2.51 27.14 10.04
C LYS A 372 -1.08 27.27 10.56
N ALA A 373 -0.40 26.16 10.79
CA ALA A 373 0.96 26.18 11.34
C ALA A 373 2.03 26.27 10.24
N LEU A 374 1.84 25.57 9.13
CA LEU A 374 2.84 25.52 8.04
C LEU A 374 2.48 26.38 6.83
N GLY A 375 1.26 26.91 6.75
CA GLY A 375 0.82 27.73 5.61
C GLY A 375 0.68 26.95 4.30
N VAL A 376 0.62 25.62 4.35
CA VAL A 376 0.58 24.75 3.17
C VAL A 376 -0.84 24.64 2.62
N PRO A 377 -1.09 25.02 1.35
CA PRO A 377 -2.40 24.84 0.72
C PRO A 377 -2.84 23.38 0.76
N THR A 378 -4.05 23.14 1.28
CA THR A 378 -4.55 21.77 1.48
C THR A 378 -5.94 21.59 0.88
N LEU A 379 -6.12 20.53 0.10
CA LEU A 379 -7.42 20.05 -0.36
C LEU A 379 -7.86 18.88 0.50
N TYR A 380 -9.08 18.92 1.00
CA TYR A 380 -9.70 17.80 1.70
C TYR A 380 -10.80 17.21 0.83
N ILE A 381 -10.79 15.90 0.59
CA ILE A 381 -11.77 15.17 -0.22
C ILE A 381 -12.30 14.00 0.61
N GLU A 382 -13.59 13.70 0.47
CA GLU A 382 -14.23 12.58 1.16
C GLU A 382 -14.79 11.61 0.12
N SER A 383 -14.42 10.34 0.23
CA SER A 383 -15.07 9.26 -0.49
C SER A 383 -14.82 7.91 0.21
N ASP A 384 -15.00 6.80 -0.51
CA ASP A 384 -14.56 5.49 -0.06
C ASP A 384 -13.57 4.87 -1.05
N LEU A 385 -12.67 4.02 -0.55
CA LEU A 385 -11.65 3.38 -1.37
C LEU A 385 -12.21 2.21 -2.19
N GLU A 386 -13.30 1.59 -1.74
CA GLU A 386 -13.77 0.28 -2.23
C GLU A 386 -15.28 0.31 -2.55
N ASP A 387 -16.10 1.01 -1.75
CA ASP A 387 -17.56 1.09 -1.92
C ASP A 387 -17.96 2.20 -2.90
N PRO A 388 -18.45 1.87 -4.12
CA PRO A 388 -18.73 2.87 -5.13
C PRO A 388 -19.89 3.80 -4.77
N ARG A 389 -20.73 3.45 -3.78
CA ARG A 389 -21.85 4.30 -3.34
C ARG A 389 -21.37 5.61 -2.70
N TYR A 390 -20.12 5.66 -2.25
CA TYR A 390 -19.55 6.80 -1.53
C TYR A 390 -18.61 7.64 -2.42
N PHE A 391 -18.96 7.89 -3.68
CA PHE A 391 -18.18 8.74 -4.57
C PHE A 391 -19.05 9.78 -5.30
N ALA A 392 -19.03 11.03 -4.82
CA ALA A 392 -19.77 12.13 -5.41
C ALA A 392 -18.94 12.85 -6.48
N GLU A 393 -18.85 12.27 -7.67
CA GLU A 393 -17.91 12.68 -8.73
C GLU A 393 -17.95 14.19 -9.05
N ALA A 394 -19.14 14.76 -9.30
CA ALA A 394 -19.29 16.17 -9.62
C ALA A 394 -18.83 17.10 -8.48
N GLN A 395 -19.15 16.74 -7.23
CA GLN A 395 -18.73 17.51 -6.07
C GLN A 395 -17.22 17.47 -5.89
N ILE A 396 -16.61 16.29 -6.02
CA ILE A 396 -15.17 16.11 -5.89
C ILE A 396 -14.45 16.89 -7.00
N ARG A 397 -14.91 16.78 -8.25
CA ARG A 397 -14.37 17.52 -9.40
C ARG A 397 -14.37 19.03 -9.17
N ASN A 398 -15.49 19.59 -8.71
CA ASN A 398 -15.59 21.02 -8.43
C ASN A 398 -14.62 21.47 -7.32
N ARG A 399 -14.41 20.65 -6.28
CA ARG A 399 -13.44 20.95 -5.21
C ARG A 399 -12.00 20.88 -5.72
N VAL A 400 -11.69 19.90 -6.58
CA VAL A 400 -10.36 19.77 -7.20
C VAL A 400 -10.07 20.95 -8.12
N ASP A 401 -11.00 21.32 -9.00
CA ASP A 401 -10.86 22.48 -9.89
C ASP A 401 -10.65 23.78 -9.09
N ALA A 402 -11.50 24.05 -8.10
CA ALA A 402 -11.37 25.25 -7.25
C ALA A 402 -10.05 25.31 -6.47
N PHE A 403 -9.54 24.16 -6.03
CA PHE A 403 -8.25 24.08 -5.34
C PHE A 403 -7.10 24.45 -6.26
N PHE A 404 -7.02 23.86 -7.46
CA PHE A 404 -5.92 24.16 -8.38
C PHE A 404 -5.98 25.58 -8.94
N GLU A 405 -7.17 26.16 -9.13
CA GLU A 405 -7.32 27.60 -9.42
C GLU A 405 -6.74 28.48 -8.31
N ALA A 406 -7.03 28.15 -7.05
CA ALA A 406 -6.48 28.88 -5.91
C ALA A 406 -4.97 28.69 -5.77
N LEU A 407 -4.49 27.48 -6.01
CA LEU A 407 -3.07 27.13 -5.96
C LEU A 407 -2.26 27.88 -7.02
N GLU A 408 -2.81 28.02 -8.24
CA GLU A 408 -2.20 28.82 -9.30
C GLU A 408 -2.01 30.28 -8.89
N ARG A 409 -3.04 30.88 -8.27
CA ARG A 409 -2.96 32.27 -7.76
C ARG A 409 -1.91 32.39 -6.66
N HIS A 410 -1.86 31.42 -5.74
CA HIS A 410 -0.89 31.39 -4.65
C HIS A 410 0.55 31.32 -5.17
N LYS A 411 0.82 30.42 -6.13
CA LYS A 411 2.14 30.23 -6.75
C LYS A 411 2.62 31.48 -7.48
N ARG A 412 1.73 32.13 -8.25
CA ARG A 412 2.03 33.41 -8.93
C ARG A 412 2.33 34.55 -7.94
N ALA A 413 1.64 34.60 -6.81
CA ALA A 413 1.89 35.61 -5.77
C ALA A 413 3.24 35.39 -5.07
N GLY A 414 3.64 34.14 -4.81
CA GLY A 414 4.94 33.78 -4.26
C GLY A 414 6.10 34.16 -5.19
N GLN A 415 5.98 33.87 -6.49
CA GLN A 415 6.99 34.23 -7.50
C GLN A 415 7.20 35.74 -7.61
N ARG A 416 6.12 36.54 -7.52
CA ARG A 416 6.20 38.02 -7.55
C ARG A 416 6.90 38.61 -6.32
N ARG A 417 6.87 37.94 -5.16
CA ARG A 417 7.57 38.40 -3.95
C ARG A 417 9.07 38.10 -3.96
N ILE A 418 9.53 37.16 -4.79
CA ILE A 418 10.95 36.80 -4.92
C ILE A 418 11.65 37.65 -6.01
N ALA A 419 10.87 38.18 -6.95
CA ALA A 419 11.37 38.99 -8.07
C ALA A 419 11.47 40.51 -7.76
N VAL A 420 11.12 40.93 -6.55
CA VAL A 420 11.26 42.28 -5.99
C VAL A 420 12.26 42.19 -4.85
#